data_AF-A0A829Z6U9-F1
#
_entry.id   AF-A0A829Z6U9-F1
#
_cell.length_a   1.000
_cell.length_b   1.000
_cell.length_c   1.000
_cell.angle_alpha   90.00
_cell.angle_beta   90.00
_cell.angle_gamma   90.00
#
_symmetry.space_group_name_H-M   'P 1'
#
loop_
_entity.id
_entity.type
_entity.pdbx_description
1 polymer ?
#
loop_
_entity_poly.entity_id
_entity_poly.type
_entity_poly.pdbx_seq_one_letter_code
_entity_poly.pdbx_strand_id
1 'polypeptide(L)' 'MVTVLQGIGKFVVNGEEFILKQGETLVMPANKPHSVFAKEAFKMLLVVVFPHMKNK' A
#
# COMPACT_ATOMS: atom_id res chain seq x y z
N MET A 1 -3.98 -1.79 3.37
CA MET A 1 -4.21 -1.75 1.90
C MET A 1 -4.02 -0.33 1.40
N VAL A 2 -3.59 -0.19 0.16
CA VAL A 2 -3.40 1.11 -0.50
C VAL A 2 -4.18 1.15 -1.80
N THR A 3 -4.82 2.28 -2.09
CA THR A 3 -5.50 2.56 -3.36
C THR A 3 -4.89 3.80 -3.99
N VAL A 4 -4.50 3.74 -5.25
CA VAL A 4 -3.98 4.92 -5.97
C VAL A 4 -5.14 5.75 -6.51
N LEU A 5 -5.22 7.01 -6.08
CA LEU A 5 -6.29 7.94 -6.46
C LEU A 5 -5.94 8.74 -7.73
N GLN A 6 -4.64 8.97 -7.96
CA GLN A 6 -4.11 9.73 -9.09
C GLN A 6 -2.63 9.40 -9.26
N GLY A 7 -2.12 9.37 -10.49
CA GLY A 7 -0.71 9.14 -10.82
C GLY A 7 -0.28 7.66 -10.72
N ILE A 8 1.04 7.42 -10.64
CA ILE A 8 1.65 6.08 -10.61
C ILE A 8 2.57 5.93 -9.39
N GLY A 9 2.27 4.92 -8.56
CA GLY A 9 3.07 4.52 -7.41
C GLY A 9 3.76 3.18 -7.63
N LYS A 10 5.01 3.07 -7.17
CA LYS A 10 5.73 1.81 -7.10
C LYS A 10 5.76 1.33 -5.64
N PHE A 11 5.36 0.09 -5.42
CA PHE A 11 5.28 -0.55 -4.12
C PHE A 11 6.17 -1.77 -4.11
N VAL A 12 6.94 -1.98 -3.05
CA VAL A 12 7.62 -3.25 -2.82
C VAL A 12 6.98 -3.91 -1.61
N VAL A 13 6.56 -5.16 -1.74
CA VAL A 13 5.86 -5.95 -0.72
C VAL A 13 6.61 -7.26 -0.54
N ASN A 14 7.25 -7.47 0.61
CA ASN A 14 8.02 -8.69 0.88
C ASN A 14 9.03 -9.04 -0.23
N GLY A 15 9.64 -8.03 -0.85
CA GLY A 15 10.62 -8.17 -1.93
C GLY A 15 10.05 -8.17 -3.35
N GLU A 16 8.73 -8.24 -3.53
CA GLU A 16 8.07 -8.20 -4.83
C GLU A 16 7.65 -6.77 -5.21
N GLU A 17 7.93 -6.35 -6.44
CA GLU A 17 7.61 -5.02 -6.95
C GLU A 17 6.24 -5.00 -7.66
N PHE A 18 5.43 -4.00 -7.32
CA PHE A 18 4.13 -3.72 -7.91
C PHE A 18 4.07 -2.27 -8.39
N ILE A 19 3.64 -2.06 -9.63
CA ILE A 19 3.34 -0.73 -10.16
C ILE A 19 1.83 -0.57 -10.18
N LEU A 20 1.33 0.39 -9.42
CA LEU A 20 -0.10 0.71 -9.36
C LEU A 20 -0.39 2.05 -10.05
N LYS A 21 -1.45 2.07 -10.84
CA LYS A 21 -2.04 3.22 -11.52
C LYS A 21 -3.34 3.63 -10.82
N GLN A 22 -3.88 4.77 -11.21
CA GLN A 22 -5.17 5.26 -10.74
C GLN A 22 -6.27 4.17 -10.76
N GLY A 23 -6.96 4.01 -9.63
CA GLY A 23 -8.02 3.04 -9.43
C GLY A 23 -7.55 1.68 -8.92
N GLU A 24 -6.25 1.36 -9.01
CA GLU A 24 -5.72 0.08 -8.55
C GLU A 24 -5.47 0.07 -7.04
N THR A 25 -5.59 -1.13 -6.46
CA THR A 25 -5.47 -1.36 -5.03
C THR A 25 -4.55 -2.55 -4.75
N LEU A 26 -3.76 -2.45 -3.69
CA LEU A 26 -2.85 -3.49 -3.22
C LEU A 26 -2.99 -3.68 -1.71
N VAL A 27 -3.06 -4.94 -1.27
CA VAL A 27 -2.98 -5.28 0.16
C VAL A 27 -1.51 -5.44 0.54
N MET A 28 -1.10 -4.71 1.59
CA MET A 28 0.21 -4.84 2.23
C MET A 28 0.00 -5.56 3.56
N PRO A 29 0.41 -6.84 3.70
CA PRO A 29 0.18 -7.62 4.91
C PRO A 29 0.82 -7.03 6.18
N ALA A 30 0.25 -7.32 7.35
CA ALA A 30 0.90 -6.94 8.61
C ALA A 30 2.24 -7.67 8.77
N ASN A 31 3.21 -7.01 9.41
CA ASN A 31 4.54 -7.57 9.74
C ASN A 31 5.36 -8.09 8.56
N LYS A 32 5.01 -7.73 7.32
CA LYS A 32 5.90 -7.88 6.17
C LYS A 32 6.52 -6.52 5.84
N PRO A 33 7.76 -6.46 5.36
CA PRO A 33 8.37 -5.19 4.96
C PRO A 33 7.71 -4.68 3.69
N HIS A 34 7.41 -3.37 3.66
CA HIS A 34 6.87 -2.70 2.48
C HIS A 34 7.54 -1.35 2.29
N SER A 35 7.66 -0.91 1.05
CA SER A 35 8.12 0.44 0.71
C SER A 35 7.28 1.06 -0.40
N VAL A 36 7.29 2.38 -0.46
CA VAL A 36 6.55 3.18 -1.44
C VAL A 36 7.52 4.15 -2.12
N PHE A 37 7.49 4.19 -3.45
CA PHE A 37 8.26 5.12 -4.26
C PHE A 37 7.34 5.79 -5.27
N ALA A 38 7.40 7.13 -5.30
CA ALA A 38 6.68 7.94 -6.28
C ALA A 38 7.40 7.88 -7.63
N LYS A 39 6.93 7.05 -8.57
CA LYS A 39 7.48 7.05 -9.94
C LYS A 39 7.15 8.35 -10.68
N GLU A 40 6.02 8.95 -10.33
CA GLU A 40 5.60 10.30 -10.69
C GLU A 40 4.83 10.93 -9.52
N ALA A 41 4.42 12.19 -9.64
CA ALA A 41 3.53 12.80 -8.66
C ALA A 41 2.21 12.01 -8.58
N PHE A 42 1.91 11.46 -7.41
CA PHE A 42 0.75 10.59 -7.23
C PHE A 42 0.06 10.86 -5.88
N LYS A 43 -1.21 10.45 -5.78
CA LYS A 43 -2.01 10.48 -4.56
C LYS A 43 -2.48 9.06 -4.26
N MET A 44 -2.46 8.69 -2.99
CA MET A 44 -2.97 7.40 -2.53
C MET A 44 -3.81 7.54 -1.26
N LEU A 45 -4.77 6.63 -1.11
CA LEU A 45 -5.47 6.38 0.14
C LEU A 45 -4.84 5.17 0.81
N LEU A 46 -4.28 5.36 2.01
CA LEU A 46 -3.74 4.27 2.83
C LEU A 46 -4.73 3.95 3.95
N VAL A 47 -5.23 2.71 3.96
CA VAL A 47 -6.06 2.19 5.06
C VAL A 47 -5.30 1.09 5.76
N VAL A 48 -5.08 1.26 7.06
CA VAL A 48 -4.43 0.26 7.92
C VAL A 48 -5.45 -0.25 8.92
N VAL A 49 -5.67 -1.58 8.92
CA VAL A 49 -6.58 -2.24 9.87
C VAL A 49 -5.73 -3.02 10.86
N PHE A 50 -5.80 -2.63 12.13
CA PHE A 50 -5.16 -3.36 13.22
C PHE A 50 -6.14 -4.36 13.83
N PRO A 51 -5.65 -5.51 14.34
CA PRO A 51 -6.51 -6.45 15.06
C PRO A 51 -7.14 -5.76 16.28
N HIS A 52 -8.41 -6.07 16.53
CA HIS A 52 -9.07 -5.60 17.74
C HIS A 52 -8.50 -6.36 18.95
N MET A 53 -7.77 -5.66 19.81
CA MET A 53 -7.30 -6.27 21.06
C MET A 53 -8.50 -6.44 21.99
N LYS A 54 -8.94 -7.69 22.21
CA LYS A 54 -9.73 -8.01 23.40
C LYS A 54 -8.75 -7.98 24.58
N ASN A 55 -9.05 -7.15 25.59
CA ASN A 55 -8.34 -7.20 26.86
C ASN A 55 -8.35 -8.65 27.35
N LYS A 56 -7.16 -9.21 27.58
CA LYS A 56 -7.00 -10.49 28.30
C LYS A 56 -7.41 -10.31 29.76
#